data_AF-A0A9D2SWL9-F1
#
_entry.id   AF-A0A9D2SWL9-F1
#
_cell.length_a   1.000
_cell.length_b   1.000
_cell.length_c   1.000
_cell.angle_alpha   90.00
_cell.angle_beta   90.00
_cell.angle_gamma   90.00
#
_symmetry.space_group_name_H-M   'P 1'
#
loop_
_entity.id
_entity.type
_entity.pdbx_description
1 polymer ?
#
loop_
_entity_poly.entity_id
_entity_poly.type
_entity_poly.pdbx_seq_one_letter_code
_entity_poly.pdbx_strand_id
1 'polypeptide(L)'
;KSAAANDNATTSEVTQAITDLASAIAGLETITLDTSALEHEIELAEAILANIDDYVPSTVEGLQEKVDAAKAALSAATQEEIDAATKTLREARLTARTKADVSALEEIIAYANSLDLSGYSRASVLALNQTIAQSRLLLGDEEVSQETVNAAVEDIQNAIDALEPASVTTPDNGNSGTTAGSTNTVAATQTGMMLALLAAAGAAAAIAYRRKRS
;
A
#
# COMPACT_ATOMS: atom_id res chain seq x y z
N LYS A 1 10.09 -55.03 22.55
CA LYS A 1 9.16 -55.49 23.61
C LYS A 1 9.76 -55.05 24.94
N SER A 2 9.11 -54.11 25.64
CA SER A 2 9.68 -53.43 26.80
C SER A 2 9.63 -54.27 28.07
N ALA A 3 10.73 -54.31 28.83
CA ALA A 3 10.75 -54.73 30.24
C ALA A 3 9.81 -53.90 31.13
N ALA A 4 9.34 -52.74 30.65
CA ALA A 4 8.45 -51.82 31.39
C ALA A 4 7.07 -52.39 31.78
N ALA A 5 6.67 -53.55 31.24
CA ALA A 5 5.42 -54.23 31.60
C ALA A 5 5.62 -55.51 32.44
N ASN A 6 6.85 -55.75 32.94
CA ASN A 6 7.18 -56.92 33.74
C ASN A 6 7.42 -56.52 35.21
N ASP A 7 6.46 -56.82 36.09
CA ASP A 7 6.55 -56.57 37.54
C ASP A 7 7.70 -57.33 38.22
N ASN A 8 8.35 -58.26 37.51
CA ASN A 8 9.53 -59.01 37.96
C ASN A 8 10.73 -58.85 36.99
N ALA A 9 10.87 -57.68 36.36
CA ALA A 9 12.01 -57.38 35.51
C ALA A 9 13.33 -57.58 36.27
N THR A 10 14.20 -58.41 35.73
CA THR A 10 15.52 -58.70 36.30
C THR A 10 16.50 -57.55 36.01
N THR A 11 17.55 -57.41 36.83
CA THR A 11 18.61 -56.42 36.60
C THR A 11 19.24 -56.54 35.21
N SER A 12 19.30 -57.75 34.66
CA SER A 12 19.81 -58.01 33.31
C SER A 12 18.90 -57.41 32.23
N GLU A 13 17.58 -57.55 32.36
CA GLU A 13 16.62 -56.99 31.39
C GLU A 13 16.62 -55.46 31.41
N VAL A 14 16.73 -54.85 32.60
CA VAL A 14 16.85 -53.39 32.75
C VAL A 14 18.16 -52.90 32.12
N THR A 15 19.27 -53.59 32.36
CA THR A 15 20.59 -53.22 31.78
C THR A 15 20.58 -53.34 30.26
N GLN A 16 19.92 -54.36 29.71
CA GLN A 16 19.77 -54.52 28.27
C GLN A 16 18.95 -53.36 27.68
N ALA A 17 17.82 -53.01 28.28
CA ALA A 17 16.99 -51.91 27.81
C ALA A 17 17.72 -50.55 27.82
N ILE A 18 18.55 -50.29 28.85
CA ILE A 18 19.40 -49.09 28.92
C ILE A 18 20.46 -49.11 27.81
N THR A 19 21.08 -50.27 27.56
CA THR A 19 22.10 -50.44 26.52
C THR A 19 21.51 -50.26 25.13
N ASP A 20 20.33 -50.82 24.88
CA ASP A 20 19.60 -50.68 23.62
C ASP A 20 19.20 -49.22 23.39
N LEU A 21 18.72 -48.51 24.43
CA LEU A 21 18.40 -47.09 24.35
C LEU A 21 19.65 -46.23 24.11
N ALA A 22 20.75 -46.49 24.82
CA ALA A 22 22.01 -45.77 24.63
C ALA A 22 22.60 -46.01 23.24
N SER A 23 22.49 -47.23 22.70
CA SER A 23 22.93 -47.57 21.35
C SER A 23 22.04 -46.93 20.29
N ALA A 24 20.73 -46.85 20.53
CA ALA A 24 19.80 -46.14 19.65
C ALA A 24 20.07 -44.62 19.66
N ILE A 25 20.38 -44.03 20.82
CA ILE A 25 20.78 -42.62 20.93
C ILE A 25 22.12 -42.37 20.23
N ALA A 26 23.12 -43.25 20.43
CA ALA A 26 24.43 -43.13 19.80
C ALA A 26 24.39 -43.39 18.29
N GLY A 27 23.43 -44.18 17.82
CA GLY A 27 23.16 -44.45 16.41
C GLY A 27 22.26 -43.41 15.72
N LEU A 28 21.84 -42.34 16.42
CA LEU A 28 21.19 -41.21 15.78
C LEU A 28 22.21 -40.51 14.88
N GLU A 29 22.07 -40.72 13.57
CA GLU A 29 22.81 -39.97 12.57
C GLU A 29 22.29 -38.53 12.57
N THR A 30 23.17 -37.55 12.78
CA THR A 30 22.83 -36.13 12.64
C THR A 30 22.65 -35.84 11.16
N ILE A 31 21.42 -35.96 10.66
CA ILE A 31 21.06 -35.36 9.39
C ILE A 31 21.24 -33.86 9.59
N THR A 32 22.31 -33.29 9.04
CA THR A 32 22.45 -31.84 8.98
C THR A 32 21.39 -31.33 8.01
N LEU A 33 20.31 -30.78 8.55
CA LEU A 33 19.28 -30.12 7.76
C LEU A 33 19.86 -28.88 7.08
N ASP A 34 19.45 -28.60 5.86
CA ASP A 34 19.90 -27.42 5.12
C ASP A 34 19.02 -26.22 5.47
N THR A 35 19.56 -25.29 6.24
CA THR A 35 18.90 -24.04 6.65
C THR A 35 19.28 -22.84 5.78
N SER A 36 20.21 -22.99 4.83
CA SER A 36 20.82 -21.86 4.12
C SER A 36 19.80 -20.99 3.38
N ALA A 37 18.80 -21.62 2.76
CA ALA A 37 17.71 -20.90 2.10
C ALA A 37 16.84 -20.13 3.10
N LEU A 38 16.54 -20.73 4.25
CA LEU A 38 15.73 -20.09 5.29
C LEU A 38 16.45 -18.89 5.92
N GLU A 39 17.74 -19.05 6.23
CA GLU A 39 18.62 -17.99 6.76
C GLU A 39 18.68 -16.80 5.79
N HIS A 40 18.89 -17.06 4.50
CA HIS A 40 18.90 -15.99 3.50
C HIS A 40 17.54 -15.27 3.41
N GLU A 41 16.43 -16.00 3.51
CA GLU A 41 15.11 -15.36 3.49
C GLU A 41 14.81 -14.54 4.74
N ILE A 42 15.33 -14.95 5.90
CA ILE A 42 15.27 -14.16 7.13
C ILE A 42 16.04 -12.85 6.94
N GLU A 43 17.28 -12.89 6.43
CA GLU A 43 18.07 -11.67 6.18
C GLU A 43 17.35 -10.68 5.28
N LEU A 44 16.77 -11.16 4.17
CA LEU A 44 16.04 -10.29 3.24
C LEU A 44 14.77 -9.71 3.87
N ALA A 45 14.03 -10.49 4.66
CA ALA A 45 12.84 -10.01 5.34
C ALA A 45 13.19 -9.03 6.49
N GLU A 46 14.29 -9.24 7.20
CA GLU A 46 14.80 -8.30 8.20
C GLU A 46 15.24 -6.97 7.58
N ALA A 47 15.80 -6.99 6.38
CA ALA A 47 16.12 -5.76 5.64
C ALA A 47 14.86 -4.93 5.30
N ILE A 48 13.74 -5.60 5.00
CA ILE A 48 12.43 -4.93 4.84
C ILE A 48 11.96 -4.36 6.18
N LEU A 49 12.00 -5.16 7.25
CA LEU A 49 11.57 -4.71 8.59
C LEU A 49 12.38 -3.51 9.10
N ALA A 50 13.67 -3.44 8.76
CA ALA A 50 14.53 -2.32 9.12
C ALA A 50 14.15 -1.00 8.41
N ASN A 51 13.48 -1.09 7.25
CA ASN A 51 13.02 0.06 6.46
C ASN A 51 11.50 0.00 6.26
N ILE A 52 10.75 -0.49 7.26
CA ILE A 52 9.33 -0.80 7.10
C ILE A 52 8.48 0.43 6.72
N ASP A 53 8.92 1.63 7.11
CA ASP A 53 8.26 2.89 6.82
C ASP A 53 8.28 3.26 5.32
N ASP A 54 9.19 2.68 4.53
CA ASP A 54 9.29 2.86 3.08
C ASP A 54 8.30 1.96 2.31
N TYR A 55 7.61 1.05 3.00
CA TYR A 55 6.68 0.09 2.43
C TYR A 55 5.21 0.46 2.69
N VAL A 56 4.34 0.01 1.79
CA VAL A 56 2.89 0.14 1.93
C VAL A 56 2.43 -0.73 3.11
N PRO A 57 1.80 -0.15 4.15
CA PRO A 57 1.50 -0.86 5.40
C PRO A 57 0.75 -2.18 5.20
N SER A 58 -0.27 -2.20 4.34
CA SER A 58 -1.05 -3.40 4.05
C SER A 58 -0.25 -4.55 3.46
N THR A 59 0.89 -4.27 2.79
CA THR A 59 1.69 -5.28 2.07
C THR A 59 2.73 -5.98 2.93
N VAL A 60 3.06 -5.39 4.08
CA VAL A 60 4.02 -5.89 5.07
C VAL A 60 3.34 -6.34 6.38
N GLU A 61 2.01 -6.34 6.41
CA GLU A 61 1.22 -6.79 7.56
C GLU A 61 1.60 -8.24 7.93
N GLY A 62 1.95 -8.45 9.20
CA GLY A 62 2.34 -9.77 9.71
C GLY A 62 3.72 -10.27 9.25
N LEU A 63 4.53 -9.45 8.56
CA LEU A 63 5.88 -9.86 8.15
C LEU A 63 6.76 -10.21 9.35
N GLN A 64 6.71 -9.43 10.43
CA GLN A 64 7.45 -9.69 11.68
C GLN A 64 7.13 -11.06 12.25
N GLU A 65 5.84 -11.41 12.35
CA GLU A 65 5.40 -12.70 12.88
C GLU A 65 5.92 -13.88 12.04
N LYS A 66 5.98 -13.70 10.71
CA LYS A 66 6.53 -14.71 9.80
C LYS A 66 8.05 -14.84 9.90
N VAL A 67 8.76 -13.73 10.13
CA VAL A 67 10.20 -13.75 10.43
C VAL A 67 10.45 -14.49 11.76
N ASP A 68 9.66 -14.24 12.79
CA ASP A 68 9.81 -14.91 14.08
C ASP A 68 9.52 -16.41 13.96
N ALA A 69 8.49 -16.79 13.20
CA ALA A 69 8.19 -18.19 12.90
C ALA A 69 9.31 -18.86 12.08
N ALA A 70 9.89 -18.15 11.11
CA ALA A 70 11.02 -18.63 10.32
C ALA A 70 12.27 -18.86 11.20
N LYS A 71 12.57 -17.94 12.13
CA LYS A 71 13.67 -18.11 13.10
C LYS A 71 13.46 -19.34 13.99
N ALA A 72 12.23 -19.60 14.42
CA ALA A 72 11.91 -20.80 15.19
C ALA A 72 12.12 -22.08 14.37
N ALA A 73 11.81 -22.05 13.07
CA ALA A 73 11.97 -23.18 12.16
C ALA A 73 13.43 -23.54 11.83
N LEU A 74 14.42 -22.69 12.15
CA LEU A 74 15.84 -23.05 12.06
C LEU A 74 16.22 -24.22 12.98
N SER A 75 15.43 -24.47 14.03
CA SER A 75 15.59 -25.61 14.94
C SER A 75 14.56 -26.72 14.70
N ALA A 76 13.93 -26.76 13.52
CA ALA A 76 12.94 -27.76 13.16
C ALA A 76 13.52 -29.18 13.12
N ALA A 77 12.65 -30.18 13.23
CA ALA A 77 13.06 -31.58 13.28
C ALA A 77 13.21 -32.20 11.89
N THR A 78 12.58 -31.61 10.85
CA THR A 78 12.62 -32.13 9.49
C THR A 78 12.89 -31.05 8.44
N GLN A 79 13.40 -31.47 7.27
CA GLN A 79 13.65 -30.56 6.14
C GLN A 79 12.34 -29.97 5.60
N GLU A 80 11.24 -30.72 5.62
CA GLU A 80 9.95 -30.25 5.14
C GLU A 80 9.43 -29.06 5.95
N GLU A 81 9.70 -29.01 7.25
CA GLU A 81 9.34 -27.88 8.13
C GLU A 81 10.16 -26.62 7.77
N ILE A 82 11.45 -26.79 7.49
CA ILE A 82 12.36 -25.71 7.06
C ILE A 82 11.92 -25.17 5.70
N ASP A 83 11.63 -26.05 4.74
CA ASP A 83 11.20 -25.70 3.39
C ASP A 83 9.85 -24.97 3.42
N ALA A 84 8.92 -25.43 4.27
CA ALA A 84 7.62 -24.79 4.47
C ALA A 84 7.74 -23.39 5.08
N ALA A 85 8.62 -23.20 6.06
CA ALA A 85 8.91 -21.89 6.64
C ALA A 85 9.55 -20.95 5.61
N THR A 86 10.53 -21.45 4.85
CA THR A 86 11.19 -20.72 3.77
C THR A 86 10.19 -20.23 2.73
N LYS A 87 9.29 -21.11 2.28
CA LYS A 87 8.23 -20.76 1.33
C LYS A 87 7.29 -19.69 1.90
N THR A 88 6.83 -19.87 3.14
CA THR A 88 5.91 -18.94 3.80
C THR A 88 6.51 -17.55 3.93
N LEU A 89 7.78 -17.46 4.34
CA LEU A 89 8.48 -16.18 4.47
C LEU A 89 8.74 -15.54 3.10
N ARG A 90 9.12 -16.34 2.10
CA ARG A 90 9.30 -15.88 0.72
C ARG A 90 8.04 -15.27 0.15
N GLU A 91 6.90 -15.94 0.30
CA GLU A 91 5.61 -15.42 -0.16
C GLU A 91 5.30 -14.06 0.46
N ALA A 92 5.49 -13.89 1.77
CA ALA A 92 5.27 -12.62 2.44
C ALA A 92 6.27 -11.52 2.04
N ARG A 93 7.53 -11.86 1.80
CA ARG A 93 8.49 -10.88 1.27
C ARG A 93 8.08 -10.40 -0.12
N LEU A 94 7.57 -11.30 -0.97
CA LEU A 94 7.15 -10.97 -2.34
C LEU A 94 5.88 -10.11 -2.39
N THR A 95 5.08 -10.07 -1.32
CA THR A 95 3.93 -9.16 -1.24
C THR A 95 4.35 -7.74 -0.93
N ALA A 96 5.45 -7.53 -0.19
CA ALA A 96 5.93 -6.20 0.20
C ALA A 96 6.10 -5.27 -1.00
N ARG A 97 5.49 -4.08 -0.92
CA ARG A 97 5.60 -3.01 -1.94
C ARG A 97 6.10 -1.74 -1.29
N THR A 98 6.99 -1.02 -1.97
CA THR A 98 7.41 0.32 -1.55
C THR A 98 6.27 1.31 -1.76
N LYS A 99 6.22 2.36 -0.93
CA LYS A 99 5.29 3.48 -1.10
C LYS A 99 5.49 4.17 -2.46
N ALA A 100 4.45 4.81 -2.96
CA ALA A 100 4.54 5.63 -4.16
C ALA A 100 5.42 6.87 -3.93
N ASP A 101 6.16 7.27 -4.96
CA ASP A 101 6.88 8.52 -4.98
C ASP A 101 5.92 9.66 -5.33
N VAL A 102 5.79 10.60 -4.38
CA VAL A 102 4.89 11.77 -4.48
C VAL A 102 5.61 13.06 -4.86
N SER A 103 6.93 13.04 -5.09
CA SER A 103 7.74 14.24 -5.35
C SER A 103 7.22 15.05 -6.56
N ALA A 104 6.92 14.39 -7.67
CA ALA A 104 6.36 15.04 -8.86
C ALA A 104 4.99 15.70 -8.59
N LEU A 105 4.19 15.09 -7.70
CA LEU A 105 2.90 15.66 -7.30
C LEU A 105 3.08 16.90 -6.42
N GLU A 106 4.02 16.89 -5.49
CA GLU A 106 4.38 18.07 -4.70
C GLU A 106 4.91 19.20 -5.58
N GLU A 107 5.77 18.89 -6.54
CA GLU A 107 6.33 19.85 -7.49
C GLU A 107 5.25 20.53 -8.35
N ILE A 108 4.34 19.76 -8.95
CA ILE A 108 3.30 20.35 -9.81
C ILE A 108 2.28 21.15 -8.99
N ILE A 109 1.97 20.74 -7.75
CA ILE A 109 1.15 21.53 -6.83
C ILE A 109 1.86 22.85 -6.52
N ALA A 110 3.16 22.83 -6.22
CA ALA A 110 3.93 24.05 -5.95
C ALA A 110 3.95 24.97 -7.18
N TYR A 111 4.18 24.42 -8.37
CA TYR A 111 4.13 25.16 -9.63
C TYR A 111 2.76 25.81 -9.85
N ALA A 112 1.66 25.05 -9.73
CA ALA A 112 0.31 25.57 -9.91
C ALA A 112 -0.02 26.73 -8.95
N ASN A 113 0.43 26.64 -7.69
CA ASN A 113 0.24 27.70 -6.69
C ASN A 113 1.10 28.95 -6.96
N SER A 114 2.14 28.84 -7.80
CA SER A 114 3.01 29.97 -8.17
C SER A 114 2.50 30.77 -9.37
N LEU A 115 1.51 30.24 -10.09
CA LEU A 115 0.96 30.89 -11.28
C LEU A 115 0.24 32.20 -10.91
N ASP A 116 0.44 33.24 -11.72
CA ASP A 116 -0.41 34.44 -11.66
C ASP A 116 -1.76 34.15 -12.34
N LEU A 117 -2.79 33.99 -11.51
CA LEU A 117 -4.13 33.64 -11.96
C LEU A 117 -5.04 34.86 -12.21
N SER A 118 -4.52 36.08 -12.06
CA SER A 118 -5.32 37.31 -12.16
C SER A 118 -5.95 37.55 -13.54
N GLY A 119 -5.31 37.02 -14.59
CA GLY A 119 -5.79 37.10 -15.98
C GLY A 119 -6.80 36.03 -16.39
N TYR A 120 -7.18 35.11 -15.49
CA TYR A 120 -7.99 33.94 -15.80
C TYR A 120 -9.41 34.02 -15.24
N SER A 121 -10.31 33.24 -15.83
CA SER A 121 -11.72 33.17 -15.46
C SER A 121 -11.88 32.51 -14.09
N ARG A 122 -12.83 33.02 -13.28
CA ARG A 122 -13.10 32.46 -11.96
C ARG A 122 -13.48 30.97 -12.02
N ALA A 123 -14.13 30.54 -13.10
CA ALA A 123 -14.55 29.16 -13.28
C ALA A 123 -13.36 28.21 -13.48
N SER A 124 -12.43 28.56 -14.38
CA SER A 124 -11.24 27.73 -14.64
C SER A 124 -10.27 27.70 -13.45
N VAL A 125 -10.10 28.83 -12.77
CA VAL A 125 -9.31 28.91 -11.52
C VAL A 125 -9.94 28.07 -10.40
N LEU A 126 -11.27 28.04 -10.29
CA LEU A 126 -11.95 27.17 -9.33
C LEU A 126 -11.71 25.68 -9.64
N ALA A 127 -11.77 25.29 -10.90
CA ALA A 127 -11.50 23.92 -11.33
C ALA A 127 -10.07 23.49 -10.97
N LEU A 128 -9.06 24.31 -11.28
CA LEU A 128 -7.67 24.05 -10.89
C LEU A 128 -7.51 23.88 -9.37
N ASN A 129 -8.11 24.79 -8.57
CA ASN A 129 -8.04 24.71 -7.12
C ASN A 129 -8.72 23.45 -6.56
N GLN A 130 -9.83 23.00 -7.17
CA GLN A 130 -10.50 21.76 -6.79
C GLN A 130 -9.61 20.55 -7.09
N THR A 131 -8.99 20.49 -8.26
CA THR A 131 -8.05 19.42 -8.61
C THR A 131 -6.88 19.38 -7.63
N ILE A 132 -6.23 20.51 -7.35
CA ILE A 132 -5.16 20.59 -6.34
C ILE A 132 -5.62 20.09 -4.97
N ALA A 133 -6.83 20.48 -4.54
CA ALA A 133 -7.36 20.05 -3.25
C ALA A 133 -7.60 18.53 -3.18
N GLN A 134 -8.07 17.91 -4.27
CA GLN A 134 -8.23 16.45 -4.34
C GLN A 134 -6.88 15.75 -4.35
N SER A 135 -5.93 16.20 -5.17
CA SER A 135 -4.62 15.55 -5.27
C SER A 135 -3.81 15.65 -3.97
N ARG A 136 -3.99 16.71 -3.16
CA ARG A 136 -3.36 16.82 -1.83
C ARG A 136 -3.75 15.70 -0.87
N LEU A 137 -4.91 15.08 -1.04
CA LEU A 137 -5.33 13.95 -0.21
C LEU A 137 -4.39 12.74 -0.39
N LEU A 138 -3.80 12.60 -1.58
CA LEU A 138 -2.90 11.50 -1.91
C LEU A 138 -1.53 11.62 -1.23
N LEU A 139 -1.09 12.84 -0.88
CA LEU A 139 0.20 13.06 -0.22
C LEU A 139 0.28 12.44 1.18
N GLY A 140 -0.87 12.25 1.83
CA GLY A 140 -0.96 11.60 3.15
C GLY A 140 -1.48 10.17 3.09
N ASP A 141 -1.77 9.65 1.90
CA ASP A 141 -2.29 8.29 1.72
C ASP A 141 -1.13 7.31 1.56
N GLU A 142 -0.81 6.57 2.62
CA GLU A 142 0.26 5.57 2.63
C GLU A 142 -0.03 4.35 1.76
N GLU A 143 -1.28 4.19 1.30
CA GLU A 143 -1.74 3.09 0.44
C GLU A 143 -1.85 3.50 -1.03
N VAL A 144 -1.53 4.75 -1.37
CA VAL A 144 -1.68 5.25 -2.74
C VAL A 144 -0.73 4.53 -3.70
N SER A 145 -1.26 4.19 -4.87
CA SER A 145 -0.46 3.59 -5.94
C SER A 145 0.28 4.65 -6.75
N GLN A 146 1.42 4.28 -7.33
CA GLN A 146 2.14 5.19 -8.26
C GLN A 146 1.28 5.61 -9.45
N GLU A 147 0.41 4.72 -9.95
CA GLU A 147 -0.52 5.03 -11.03
C GLU A 147 -1.47 6.17 -10.63
N THR A 148 -2.01 6.12 -9.41
CA THR A 148 -2.90 7.15 -8.87
C THR A 148 -2.17 8.48 -8.67
N VAL A 149 -0.93 8.46 -8.17
CA VAL A 149 -0.09 9.66 -8.05
C VAL A 149 0.19 10.27 -9.42
N ASN A 150 0.57 9.47 -10.40
CA ASN A 150 0.85 9.92 -11.77
C ASN A 150 -0.39 10.52 -12.43
N ALA A 151 -1.56 9.88 -12.26
CA ALA A 151 -2.83 10.41 -12.77
C ALA A 151 -3.15 11.77 -12.14
N ALA A 152 -2.90 11.94 -10.83
CA ALA A 152 -3.12 13.22 -10.16
C ALA A 152 -2.18 14.34 -10.65
N VAL A 153 -0.95 14.00 -11.03
CA VAL A 153 -0.03 14.92 -11.70
C VAL A 153 -0.59 15.34 -13.06
N GLU A 154 -1.04 14.38 -13.87
CA GLU A 154 -1.65 14.64 -15.18
C GLU A 154 -2.92 15.49 -15.05
N ASP A 155 -3.78 15.23 -14.06
CA ASP A 155 -5.00 16.00 -13.82
C ASP A 155 -4.71 17.46 -13.48
N ILE A 156 -3.68 17.73 -12.66
CA ILE A 156 -3.25 19.11 -12.37
C ILE A 156 -2.70 19.77 -13.63
N GLN A 157 -1.87 19.07 -14.41
CA GLN A 157 -1.34 19.60 -15.66
C GLN A 157 -2.46 19.97 -16.64
N ASN A 158 -3.44 19.08 -16.82
CA ASN A 158 -4.61 19.32 -17.66
C ASN A 158 -5.46 20.49 -17.15
N ALA A 159 -5.61 20.64 -15.84
CA ALA A 159 -6.35 21.76 -15.25
C ALA A 159 -5.62 23.11 -15.45
N ILE A 160 -4.29 23.11 -15.45
CA ILE A 160 -3.47 24.29 -15.80
C ILE A 160 -3.66 24.62 -17.30
N ASP A 161 -3.56 23.62 -18.18
CA ASP A 161 -3.69 23.80 -19.62
C ASP A 161 -5.12 24.23 -20.04
N ALA A 162 -6.12 23.87 -19.25
CA ALA A 162 -7.53 24.26 -19.42
C ALA A 162 -7.88 25.63 -18.81
N LEU A 163 -6.91 26.38 -18.27
CA LEU A 163 -7.18 27.72 -17.76
C LEU A 163 -7.67 28.66 -18.88
N GLU A 164 -8.82 29.29 -18.64
CA GLU A 164 -9.45 30.18 -19.61
C GLU A 164 -9.22 31.64 -19.24
N PRO A 165 -8.93 32.54 -20.20
CA PRO A 165 -8.76 33.96 -19.91
C PRO A 165 -10.03 34.55 -19.30
N ALA A 166 -9.86 35.54 -18.42
CA ALA A 166 -10.98 36.33 -17.93
C ALA A 166 -11.69 37.01 -19.11
N SER A 167 -13.01 36.84 -19.21
CA SER A 167 -13.81 37.56 -20.19
C SER A 167 -13.71 39.07 -19.92
N VAL A 168 -13.05 39.79 -20.83
CA VAL A 168 -13.11 41.25 -20.87
C VAL A 168 -14.53 41.66 -21.29
N THR A 169 -15.35 42.07 -20.33
CA THR A 169 -16.48 42.93 -20.64
C THR A 169 -15.91 44.32 -20.88
N THR A 170 -15.83 44.73 -22.14
CA THR A 170 -15.69 46.15 -22.47
C THR A 170 -16.84 46.90 -21.78
N PRO A 171 -16.59 47.96 -20.99
CA PRO A 171 -17.67 48.82 -20.55
C PRO A 171 -18.26 49.46 -21.80
N ASP A 172 -19.44 49.01 -22.23
CA ASP A 172 -20.24 49.82 -23.13
C ASP A 172 -20.59 51.09 -22.37
N ASN A 173 -20.02 52.21 -22.81
CA ASN A 173 -20.28 53.53 -22.26
C ASN A 173 -21.64 54.01 -22.80
N GLY A 174 -22.72 53.38 -22.31
CA GLY A 174 -24.10 53.70 -22.60
C GLY A 174 -24.79 54.23 -21.34
N ASN A 175 -24.64 55.53 -21.09
CA ASN A 175 -25.37 56.25 -20.04
C ASN A 175 -26.90 56.08 -20.17
N SER A 176 -27.55 55.42 -19.19
CA SER A 176 -28.90 55.80 -18.69
C SER A 176 -29.31 55.03 -17.42
N GLY A 177 -29.39 55.77 -16.30
CA GLY A 177 -30.54 55.76 -15.38
C GLY A 177 -30.78 54.58 -14.44
N THR A 178 -30.25 54.70 -13.22
CA THR A 178 -30.90 54.46 -11.90
C THR A 178 -31.89 53.29 -11.75
N THR A 179 -31.62 52.33 -10.85
CA THR A 179 -32.27 52.17 -9.51
C THR A 179 -31.75 50.92 -8.79
N ALA A 180 -31.59 51.06 -7.48
CA ALA A 180 -31.08 50.12 -6.49
C ALA A 180 -31.75 48.73 -6.45
N GLY A 181 -30.98 47.74 -6.01
CA GLY A 181 -31.50 46.41 -5.63
C GLY A 181 -30.40 45.40 -5.33
N SER A 182 -29.81 45.48 -4.13
CA SER A 182 -29.03 44.38 -3.56
C SER A 182 -29.95 43.21 -3.23
N THR A 183 -29.84 42.09 -3.94
CA THR A 183 -30.20 40.75 -3.43
C THR A 183 -29.50 39.66 -4.23
N ASN A 184 -28.80 38.78 -3.51
CA ASN A 184 -28.40 37.45 -3.98
C ASN A 184 -29.58 36.68 -4.59
N THR A 185 -29.25 35.68 -5.42
CA THR A 185 -29.90 34.36 -5.57
C THR A 185 -30.50 34.09 -6.95
N VAL A 186 -29.82 33.15 -7.65
CA VAL A 186 -30.25 32.13 -8.62
C VAL A 186 -31.10 32.47 -9.86
N ALA A 187 -30.65 31.83 -10.94
CA ALA A 187 -31.39 31.31 -12.08
C ALA A 187 -31.77 32.27 -13.23
N ALA A 188 -31.18 31.92 -14.38
CA ALA A 188 -31.65 32.09 -15.75
C ALA A 188 -31.50 33.46 -16.41
N THR A 189 -30.41 33.60 -17.17
CA THR A 189 -30.54 34.01 -18.59
C THR A 189 -29.44 33.33 -19.42
N GLN A 190 -29.89 32.27 -20.09
CA GLN A 190 -29.44 31.73 -21.36
C GLN A 190 -28.72 32.75 -22.25
N THR A 191 -27.41 32.61 -22.43
CA THR A 191 -26.63 32.79 -23.67
C THR A 191 -25.15 32.58 -23.30
N GLY A 192 -24.67 31.35 -23.46
CA GLY A 192 -23.27 31.00 -23.21
C GLY A 192 -23.05 29.56 -23.64
N MET A 193 -22.12 29.35 -24.57
CA MET A 193 -21.87 28.08 -25.24
C MET A 193 -21.69 26.93 -24.23
N MET A 194 -22.55 25.92 -24.33
CA MET A 194 -22.42 24.65 -23.63
C MET A 194 -21.40 23.79 -24.39
N LEU A 195 -20.12 23.94 -24.06
CA LEU A 195 -19.10 22.95 -24.39
C LEU A 195 -19.14 21.87 -23.30
N ALA A 196 -19.77 20.75 -23.62
CA ALA A 196 -19.73 19.54 -22.82
C ALA A 196 -18.34 18.91 -22.93
N LEU A 197 -17.46 19.16 -21.95
CA LEU A 197 -16.27 18.34 -21.74
C LEU A 197 -16.60 17.25 -20.73
N LEU A 198 -17.05 16.12 -21.27
CA LEU A 198 -17.27 14.87 -20.56
C LEU A 198 -15.90 14.18 -20.39
N ALA A 199 -15.18 14.48 -19.32
CA ALA A 199 -14.08 13.63 -18.86
C ALA A 199 -14.63 12.68 -17.79
N ALA A 200 -15.12 11.53 -18.23
CA ALA A 200 -15.37 10.40 -17.35
C ALA A 200 -14.05 9.67 -17.13
N ALA A 201 -13.45 9.84 -15.94
CA ALA A 201 -12.51 8.89 -15.39
C ALA A 201 -13.12 8.35 -14.09
N GLY A 202 -13.93 7.30 -14.24
CA GLY A 202 -14.40 6.51 -13.11
C GLY A 202 -13.42 5.38 -12.85
N ALA A 203 -12.82 5.37 -11.66
CA ALA A 203 -12.25 4.16 -11.05
C ALA A 203 -12.47 4.22 -9.54
N ALA A 204 -13.72 3.99 -9.11
CA ALA A 204 -14.01 3.63 -7.73
C ALA A 204 -13.79 2.12 -7.57
N ALA A 205 -12.60 1.71 -7.14
CA ALA A 205 -12.37 0.35 -6.65
C ALA A 205 -12.74 0.26 -5.16
N ALA A 206 -14.04 0.28 -4.86
CA ALA A 206 -14.54 -0.10 -3.54
C ALA A 206 -14.55 -1.63 -3.44
N ILE A 207 -13.48 -2.22 -2.91
CA ILE A 207 -13.43 -3.63 -2.54
C ILE A 207 -14.30 -3.85 -1.30
N ALA A 208 -15.57 -4.19 -1.54
CA ALA A 208 -16.48 -4.66 -0.52
C ALA A 208 -16.22 -6.15 -0.22
N TYR A 209 -15.30 -6.43 0.70
CA TYR A 209 -15.13 -7.78 1.26
C TYR A 209 -16.24 -8.07 2.29
N ARG A 210 -17.41 -8.54 1.82
CA ARG A 210 -18.46 -9.05 2.72
C ARG A 210 -18.37 -10.58 2.84
N ARG A 211 -17.57 -10.97 3.83
CA ARG A 211 -17.61 -12.22 4.59
C ARG A 211 -19.03 -12.82 4.68
N LYS A 212 -19.22 -14.06 4.21
CA LYS A 212 -20.19 -14.96 4.86
C LYS A 212 -19.84 -16.44 4.65
N ARG A 213 -19.47 -17.06 5.78
CA ARG A 213 -19.58 -18.49 6.07
C ARG A 213 -21.00 -18.97 5.77
N SER A 214 -21.10 -20.11 5.09
CA SER A 214 -21.89 -21.31 5.46
C SER A 214 -21.43 -22.46 4.59
#